data_AF-A0A165FY36-F1
#
_entry.id   AF-A0A165FY36-F1
#
_cell.length_a   1.000
_cell.length_b   1.000
_cell.length_c   1.000
_cell.angle_alpha   90.00
_cell.angle_beta   90.00
_cell.angle_gamma   90.00
#
_symmetry.space_group_name_H-M   'P 1'
#
loop_
_entity.id
_entity.type
_entity.pdbx_description
1 polymer ?
#
loop_
_entity_poly.entity_id
_entity_poly.type
_entity_poly.pdbx_seq_one_letter_code
_entity_poly.pdbx_strand_id
1 'polypeptide(L)'
;MPMMTPKRKEPTPSDKLQRLPSNYRVKKRPLMHAPIASPYTGRREAKIVYISTHTPFISAVKRVRKFLEQVDKRTMGKVDLLGPGKDAAKIAQTGRTEQGEPEEILIKATGKAIEKALNLGLFFQGQEDCRVRIRTGTVGTVDDIVEVEGQQPAPVAPRTDEMEKGKGKGNGDSKADVEMKEAEVDAKEEEKQEEENEQVPEAQIRMTSMVEIAVSLR
;
A
#
# COMPACT_ATOMS: atom_id res chain seq x y z
N MET A 1 -23.37 1.94 -38.55
CA MET A 1 -23.50 2.77 -37.34
C MET A 1 -22.12 2.86 -36.69
N PRO A 2 -21.56 4.06 -36.48
CA PRO A 2 -20.26 4.20 -35.82
C PRO A 2 -20.39 3.93 -34.32
N MET A 3 -19.58 3.02 -33.78
CA MET A 3 -19.57 2.68 -32.37
C MET A 3 -18.85 3.78 -31.58
N MET A 4 -19.54 4.38 -30.61
CA MET A 4 -18.94 5.28 -29.62
C MET A 4 -18.01 4.49 -28.71
N THR A 5 -16.69 4.69 -28.84
CA THR A 5 -15.73 4.20 -27.86
C THR A 5 -15.85 5.01 -26.56
N PRO A 6 -15.82 4.36 -25.38
CA PRO A 6 -15.92 5.09 -24.11
C PRO A 6 -14.72 6.02 -23.92
N LYS A 7 -15.00 7.29 -23.65
CA LYS A 7 -14.00 8.35 -23.44
C LYS A 7 -13.19 8.01 -22.18
N ARG A 8 -11.89 7.73 -22.34
CA ARG A 8 -10.95 7.46 -21.24
C ARG A 8 -10.89 8.71 -20.35
N LYS A 9 -11.24 8.56 -19.07
CA LYS A 9 -11.18 9.65 -18.08
C LYS A 9 -9.72 10.11 -17.95
N GLU A 10 -9.46 11.39 -18.18
CA GLU A 10 -8.10 11.93 -18.03
C GLU A 10 -7.66 11.86 -16.57
N PRO A 11 -6.39 11.52 -16.29
CA PRO A 11 -5.88 11.44 -14.93
C PRO A 11 -5.86 12.84 -14.33
N THR A 12 -6.66 13.06 -13.28
CA THR A 12 -6.57 14.26 -12.45
C THR A 12 -5.17 14.36 -11.86
N PRO A 13 -4.55 15.55 -11.78
CA PRO A 13 -3.27 15.72 -11.15
C PRO A 13 -3.35 15.16 -9.72
N SER A 14 -2.47 14.22 -9.39
CA SER A 14 -2.42 13.64 -8.05
C SER A 14 -2.16 14.75 -7.05
N ASP A 15 -3.00 14.87 -6.04
CA ASP A 15 -2.81 15.81 -4.95
C ASP A 15 -1.48 15.47 -4.25
N LYS A 16 -0.45 16.26 -4.54
CA LYS A 16 0.88 16.04 -3.98
C LYS A 16 0.83 16.59 -2.57
N LEU A 17 1.24 15.77 -1.62
CA LEU A 17 1.38 16.20 -0.24
C LEU A 17 2.28 17.46 -0.18
N GLN A 18 1.84 18.45 0.59
CA GLN A 18 2.62 19.66 0.84
C GLN A 18 4.01 19.29 1.37
N ARG A 19 5.02 20.05 0.94
CA ARG A 19 6.40 19.81 1.36
C ARG A 19 6.52 20.26 2.81
N LEU A 20 6.97 19.36 3.68
CA LEU A 20 7.24 19.68 5.08
C LEU A 20 8.35 20.74 5.18
N PRO A 21 8.29 21.62 6.19
CA PRO A 21 9.36 22.58 6.43
C PRO A 21 10.65 21.86 6.81
N SER A 22 11.80 22.51 6.60
CA SER A 22 13.11 21.87 6.69
C SER A 22 13.45 21.30 8.06
N ASN A 23 12.79 21.77 9.13
CA ASN A 23 12.96 21.30 10.49
C ASN A 23 12.17 20.01 10.79
N TYR A 24 11.33 19.50 9.88
CA TYR A 24 10.59 18.26 10.10
C TYR A 24 11.00 17.14 9.14
N ARG A 25 10.95 15.90 9.65
CA ARG A 25 11.19 14.69 8.86
C ARG A 25 10.08 13.67 9.07
N VAL A 26 9.71 13.01 7.97
CA VAL A 26 8.78 11.87 8.01
C VAL A 26 9.46 10.63 8.60
N LYS A 27 8.93 10.11 9.70
CA LYS A 27 9.30 8.85 10.33
C LYS A 27 8.21 7.81 10.07
N LYS A 28 8.57 6.73 9.39
CA LYS A 28 7.61 5.70 8.96
C LYS A 28 7.16 4.83 10.13
N ARG A 29 5.85 4.67 10.33
CA ARG A 29 5.34 3.68 11.28
C ARG A 29 5.32 2.28 10.66
N PRO A 30 5.47 1.20 11.46
CA PRO A 30 5.21 -0.15 11.00
C PRO A 30 3.76 -0.30 10.52
N LEU A 31 3.56 -1.05 9.43
CA LEU A 31 2.22 -1.39 8.95
C LEU A 31 1.55 -2.34 9.94
N MET A 32 0.39 -1.94 10.47
CA MET A 32 -0.47 -2.84 11.23
C MET A 32 -1.06 -3.88 10.28
N HIS A 33 -0.89 -5.16 10.61
CA HIS A 33 -1.43 -6.26 9.83
C HIS A 33 -2.44 -7.06 10.66
N ALA A 34 -3.41 -7.68 9.99
CA ALA A 34 -4.37 -8.56 10.65
C ALA A 34 -3.63 -9.71 11.37
N PRO A 35 -4.17 -10.23 12.49
CA PRO A 35 -3.59 -11.38 13.19
C PRO A 35 -3.49 -12.58 12.25
N ILE A 36 -2.42 -13.36 12.39
CA ILE A 36 -2.19 -14.55 11.58
C ILE A 36 -3.10 -15.66 12.11
N ALA A 37 -4.06 -16.09 11.29
CA ALA A 37 -4.94 -17.20 11.63
C ALA A 37 -4.13 -18.49 11.87
N SER A 38 -4.62 -19.32 12.79
CA SER A 38 -4.00 -20.63 13.06
C SER A 38 -4.07 -21.52 11.80
N PRO A 39 -3.02 -22.33 11.51
CA PRO A 39 -3.04 -23.27 10.39
C PRO A 39 -4.24 -24.24 10.42
N TYR A 40 -4.71 -24.54 11.62
CA TYR A 40 -5.80 -25.48 11.88
C TYR A 40 -7.19 -24.83 11.81
N THR A 41 -7.29 -23.50 11.76
CA THR A 41 -8.59 -22.85 11.62
C THR A 41 -9.24 -23.27 10.31
N GLY A 42 -10.56 -23.47 10.32
CA GLY A 42 -11.32 -23.85 9.13
C GLY A 42 -11.48 -22.72 8.10
N ARG A 43 -12.25 -23.00 7.05
CA ARG A 43 -12.48 -22.14 5.88
C ARG A 43 -13.08 -20.75 6.18
N ARG A 44 -13.64 -20.53 7.37
CA ARG A 44 -14.23 -19.24 7.76
C ARG A 44 -13.21 -18.12 7.92
N GLU A 45 -11.96 -18.45 8.28
CA GLU A 45 -10.90 -17.46 8.45
C GLU A 45 -9.87 -17.56 7.31
N ALA A 46 -9.53 -16.40 6.74
CA ALA A 46 -8.53 -16.32 5.69
C ALA A 46 -7.13 -16.62 6.22
N LYS A 47 -6.42 -17.52 5.56
CA LYS A 47 -5.01 -17.83 5.86
C LYS A 47 -4.12 -16.86 5.12
N ILE A 48 -3.47 -15.96 5.85
CA ILE A 48 -2.68 -14.88 5.26
C ILE A 48 -1.19 -15.10 5.52
N VAL A 49 -0.39 -15.05 4.46
CA VAL A 49 1.08 -15.04 4.49
C VAL A 49 1.56 -13.66 4.07
N TYR A 50 2.09 -12.90 5.03
CA TYR A 50 2.75 -11.64 4.73
C TYR A 50 4.18 -11.89 4.23
N ILE A 51 4.53 -11.24 3.13
CA ILE A 51 5.86 -11.31 2.51
C ILE A 51 6.56 -9.97 2.65
N SER A 52 7.75 -10.01 3.25
CA SER A 52 8.65 -8.86 3.32
C SER A 52 9.75 -8.95 2.27
N THR A 53 10.47 -7.86 2.08
CA THR A 53 11.68 -7.80 1.24
C THR A 53 12.78 -8.74 1.69
N HIS A 54 12.89 -9.05 2.98
CA HIS A 54 13.91 -9.95 3.53
C HIS A 54 13.45 -11.41 3.60
N THR A 55 12.20 -11.70 3.25
CA THR A 55 11.69 -13.08 3.26
C THR A 55 12.42 -13.92 2.19
N PRO A 56 13.05 -15.05 2.56
CA PRO A 56 13.63 -15.99 1.60
C PRO A 56 12.54 -16.70 0.79
N PHE A 57 12.80 -16.92 -0.50
CA PHE A 57 11.81 -17.49 -1.43
C PHE A 57 11.30 -18.87 -0.99
N ILE A 58 12.22 -19.82 -0.73
CA ILE A 58 11.87 -21.19 -0.32
C ILE A 58 11.09 -21.20 1.01
N SER A 59 11.41 -20.28 1.93
CA SER A 59 10.68 -20.17 3.20
C SER A 59 9.22 -19.79 2.98
N ALA A 60 8.96 -18.85 2.05
CA ALA A 60 7.59 -18.50 1.68
C ALA A 60 6.85 -19.67 1.02
N VAL A 61 7.48 -20.38 0.09
CA VAL A 61 6.89 -21.56 -0.57
C VAL A 61 6.49 -22.63 0.46
N LYS A 62 7.38 -22.97 1.39
CA LYS A 62 7.10 -23.97 2.44
C LYS A 62 5.95 -23.54 3.36
N ARG A 63 5.86 -22.25 3.70
CA ARG A 63 4.74 -21.73 4.50
C ARG A 63 3.40 -21.87 3.79
N VAL A 64 3.35 -21.52 2.50
CA VAL A 64 2.12 -21.66 1.70
C VAL A 64 1.74 -23.14 1.53
N ARG A 65 2.71 -24.01 1.22
CA ARG A 65 2.48 -25.45 1.08
C ARG A 65 1.97 -26.09 2.37
N LYS A 66 2.53 -25.71 3.53
CA LYS A 66 2.02 -26.17 4.83
C LYS A 66 0.55 -25.80 5.03
N PHE A 67 0.11 -24.63 4.58
CA PHE A 67 -1.30 -24.26 4.65
C PHE A 67 -2.14 -25.06 3.65
N LEU A 68 -1.68 -25.27 2.41
CA LEU A 68 -2.36 -26.09 1.41
C LEU A 68 -2.54 -27.54 1.91
N GLU A 69 -1.54 -28.15 2.53
CA GLU A 69 -1.65 -29.49 3.13
C GLU A 69 -2.73 -29.56 4.23
N GLN A 70 -2.94 -28.48 5.00
CA GLN A 70 -4.00 -28.43 5.99
C GLN A 70 -5.37 -28.24 5.37
N VAL A 71 -5.45 -27.49 4.25
CA VAL A 71 -6.67 -27.42 3.44
C VAL A 71 -7.02 -28.80 2.92
N ASP A 72 -6.05 -29.51 2.34
CA ASP A 72 -6.23 -30.84 1.77
C ASP A 72 -6.72 -31.86 2.80
N LYS A 73 -6.09 -31.89 3.99
CA LYS A 73 -6.52 -32.74 5.10
C LYS A 73 -7.95 -32.46 5.56
N ARG A 74 -8.39 -31.20 5.51
CA ARG A 74 -9.77 -30.82 5.86
C ARG A 74 -10.75 -31.22 4.78
N THR A 75 -10.40 -31.03 3.50
CA THR A 75 -11.24 -31.44 2.37
C THR A 75 -11.36 -32.95 2.26
N MET A 76 -10.30 -33.71 2.54
CA MET A 76 -10.34 -35.17 2.58
C MET A 76 -11.15 -35.71 3.77
N GLY A 77 -11.35 -34.91 4.81
CA GLY A 77 -12.03 -35.33 6.04
C GLY A 77 -11.27 -36.41 6.80
N LYS A 78 -11.61 -36.58 8.08
CA LYS A 78 -11.15 -37.73 8.86
C LYS A 78 -11.96 -38.95 8.42
N VAL A 79 -11.62 -39.52 7.27
CA VAL A 79 -12.19 -40.81 6.87
C VAL A 79 -11.58 -41.88 7.78
N ASP A 80 -12.36 -42.36 8.74
CA ASP A 80 -12.03 -43.57 9.48
C ASP A 80 -12.05 -44.75 8.49
N LEU A 81 -10.87 -45.14 8.00
CA LEU A 81 -10.64 -46.28 7.11
C LEU A 81 -10.91 -47.65 7.78
N LEU A 82 -11.61 -47.66 8.92
CA LEU A 82 -11.83 -48.85 9.75
C LEU A 82 -13.06 -49.68 9.34
N GLY A 83 -13.79 -49.28 8.29
CA GLY A 83 -14.97 -50.00 7.78
C GLY A 83 -14.87 -50.33 6.29
N PRO A 84 -14.98 -51.61 5.87
CA PRO A 84 -14.94 -51.95 4.46
C PRO A 84 -16.27 -51.58 3.79
N GLY A 85 -16.24 -50.64 2.84
CA GLY A 85 -17.13 -50.70 1.67
C GLY A 85 -18.24 -49.67 1.51
N LYS A 86 -18.34 -48.58 2.28
CA LYS A 86 -19.40 -47.55 2.08
C LYS A 86 -18.93 -46.10 1.92
N ASP A 87 -17.63 -45.82 2.01
CA ASP A 87 -17.18 -44.44 2.22
C ASP A 87 -16.57 -43.73 0.99
N ALA A 88 -16.25 -44.45 -0.09
CA ALA A 88 -15.74 -43.82 -1.33
C ALA A 88 -16.73 -42.81 -1.93
N ALA A 89 -18.04 -43.11 -1.87
CA ALA A 89 -19.09 -42.21 -2.32
C ALA A 89 -19.27 -40.99 -1.39
N LYS A 90 -19.08 -41.16 -0.07
CA LYS A 90 -19.13 -40.04 0.90
C LYS A 90 -17.91 -39.14 0.79
N ILE A 91 -16.70 -39.67 0.53
CA ILE A 91 -15.50 -38.87 0.26
C ILE A 91 -15.71 -37.99 -0.98
N ALA A 92 -16.23 -38.59 -2.06
CA ALA A 92 -16.52 -37.86 -3.30
C ALA A 92 -17.62 -36.79 -3.13
N GLN A 93 -18.62 -37.04 -2.28
CA GLN A 93 -19.70 -36.08 -2.00
C GLN A 93 -19.30 -34.99 -0.98
N THR A 94 -18.38 -35.29 -0.04
CA THR A 94 -17.92 -34.31 0.97
C THR A 94 -16.92 -33.33 0.37
N GLY A 95 -16.04 -33.80 -0.52
CA GLY A 95 -15.13 -32.94 -1.31
C GLY A 95 -15.86 -32.11 -2.39
N ARG A 96 -17.09 -32.48 -2.76
CA ARG A 96 -17.94 -31.80 -3.75
C ARG A 96 -19.22 -31.25 -3.12
N THR A 97 -19.14 -30.55 -1.99
CA THR A 97 -20.27 -29.70 -1.59
C THR A 97 -20.28 -28.44 -2.47
N GLU A 98 -21.11 -28.50 -3.50
CA GLU A 98 -21.08 -27.76 -4.76
C GLU A 98 -21.41 -26.26 -4.73
N GLN A 99 -21.21 -25.51 -3.64
CA GLN A 99 -21.53 -24.05 -3.64
C GLN A 99 -20.56 -23.16 -2.86
N GLY A 100 -19.36 -23.67 -2.54
CA GLY A 100 -18.35 -22.90 -1.82
C GLY A 100 -17.12 -22.59 -2.67
N GLU A 101 -16.70 -21.31 -2.74
CA GLU A 101 -15.36 -20.96 -3.23
C GLU A 101 -14.27 -21.78 -2.52
N PRO A 102 -13.31 -22.39 -3.23
CA PRO A 102 -12.26 -23.18 -2.59
C PRO A 102 -11.53 -22.37 -1.53
N GLU A 103 -11.04 -23.03 -0.47
CA GLU A 103 -10.33 -22.34 0.60
C GLU A 103 -9.03 -21.71 0.06
N GLU A 104 -9.02 -20.38 -0.09
CA GLU A 104 -7.89 -19.62 -0.64
C GLU A 104 -6.88 -19.25 0.47
N ILE A 105 -5.59 -19.38 0.16
CA ILE A 105 -4.48 -18.86 0.97
C ILE A 105 -4.01 -17.56 0.35
N LEU A 106 -4.03 -16.48 1.12
CA LEU A 106 -3.71 -15.14 0.66
C LEU A 106 -2.25 -14.80 0.95
N ILE A 107 -1.48 -14.50 -0.09
CA ILE A 107 -0.12 -13.96 0.03
C ILE A 107 -0.23 -12.45 -0.14
N LYS A 108 0.10 -11.69 0.92
CA LYS A 108 0.00 -10.23 0.94
C LYS A 108 1.40 -9.60 0.92
N ALA A 109 1.61 -8.66 0.02
CA ALA A 109 2.87 -7.93 -0.10
C ALA A 109 2.66 -6.47 -0.52
N THR A 110 3.57 -5.59 -0.08
CA THR A 110 3.54 -4.15 -0.38
C THR A 110 4.92 -3.66 -0.84
N GLY A 111 4.94 -2.57 -1.60
CA GLY A 111 6.17 -1.91 -2.07
C GLY A 111 7.16 -2.86 -2.74
N LYS A 112 8.44 -2.82 -2.32
CA LYS A 112 9.52 -3.65 -2.89
C LYS A 112 9.30 -5.17 -2.76
N ALA A 113 8.41 -5.61 -1.86
CA ALA A 113 8.11 -7.04 -1.70
C ALA A 113 7.16 -7.59 -2.77
N ILE A 114 6.52 -6.72 -3.57
CA ILE A 114 5.57 -7.11 -4.61
C ILE A 114 6.23 -8.02 -5.66
N GLU A 115 7.46 -7.71 -6.09
CA GLU A 115 8.22 -8.53 -7.04
C GLU A 115 8.37 -9.98 -6.55
N LYS A 116 8.75 -10.15 -5.27
CA LYS A 116 8.88 -11.47 -4.66
C LYS A 116 7.54 -12.22 -4.58
N ALA A 117 6.46 -11.52 -4.26
CA ALA A 117 5.13 -12.12 -4.22
C ALA A 117 4.70 -12.60 -5.60
N LEU A 118 4.90 -11.80 -6.65
CA LEU A 118 4.58 -12.20 -8.03
C LEU A 118 5.38 -13.43 -8.47
N ASN A 119 6.67 -13.51 -8.12
CA ASN A 119 7.49 -14.69 -8.39
C ASN A 119 6.97 -15.94 -7.66
N LEU A 120 6.44 -15.81 -6.44
CA LEU A 120 5.77 -16.91 -5.73
C LEU A 120 4.48 -17.31 -6.44
N GLY A 121 3.68 -16.33 -6.90
CA GLY A 121 2.48 -16.58 -7.69
C GLY A 121 2.78 -17.37 -8.96
N LEU A 122 3.82 -16.97 -9.71
CA LEU A 122 4.29 -17.69 -10.91
C LEU A 122 4.74 -19.12 -10.58
N PHE A 123 5.46 -19.31 -9.47
CA PHE A 123 5.87 -20.64 -9.02
C PHE A 123 4.68 -21.56 -8.78
N PHE A 124 3.66 -21.10 -8.04
CA PHE A 124 2.45 -21.90 -7.78
C PHE A 124 1.57 -22.06 -9.02
N GLN A 125 1.58 -21.09 -9.95
CA GLN A 125 0.88 -21.22 -11.23
C GLN A 125 1.47 -22.32 -12.11
N GLY A 126 2.78 -22.56 -12.01
CA GLY A 126 3.46 -23.65 -12.71
C GLY A 126 3.23 -25.04 -12.09
N GLN A 127 2.57 -25.14 -10.93
CA GLN A 127 2.22 -26.41 -10.31
C GLN A 127 0.83 -26.86 -10.73
N GLU A 128 0.66 -28.15 -11.03
CA GLU A 128 -0.60 -28.70 -11.56
C GLU A 128 -1.72 -28.77 -10.50
N ASP A 129 -1.35 -28.78 -9.22
CA ASP A 129 -2.23 -28.91 -8.05
C ASP A 129 -2.84 -27.58 -7.59
N CYS A 130 -2.40 -26.45 -8.15
CA CYS A 130 -2.75 -25.12 -7.64
C CYS A 130 -3.46 -24.26 -8.69
N ARG A 131 -4.34 -23.37 -8.21
CA ARG A 131 -4.91 -22.24 -8.96
C ARG A 131 -4.52 -20.94 -8.29
N VAL A 132 -4.13 -19.95 -9.09
CA VAL A 132 -3.66 -18.64 -8.61
C VAL A 132 -4.57 -17.52 -9.13
N ARG A 133 -4.96 -16.59 -8.25
CA ARG A 133 -5.68 -15.35 -8.58
C ARG A 133 -4.93 -14.17 -7.98
N ILE A 134 -4.77 -13.09 -8.76
CA ILE A 134 -4.05 -11.88 -8.33
C ILE A 134 -5.06 -10.74 -8.17
N ARG A 135 -4.97 -10.02 -7.04
CA ARG A 135 -5.76 -8.83 -6.73
C ARG A 135 -4.80 -7.69 -6.41
N THR A 136 -4.98 -6.55 -7.06
CA THR A 136 -4.20 -5.33 -6.80
C THR A 136 -4.99 -4.39 -5.92
N GLY A 137 -4.32 -3.73 -4.98
CA GLY A 137 -4.94 -2.77 -4.07
C GLY A 137 -3.98 -1.66 -3.66
N THR A 138 -4.48 -0.75 -2.83
CA THR A 138 -3.71 0.32 -2.21
C THR A 138 -4.07 0.37 -0.73
N VAL A 139 -3.08 0.59 0.14
CA VAL A 139 -3.23 0.64 1.59
C VAL A 139 -2.73 1.99 2.11
N GLY A 140 -3.58 2.66 2.89
CA GLY A 140 -3.20 3.85 3.65
C GLY A 140 -2.25 3.49 4.79
N THR A 141 -1.09 4.13 4.83
CA THR A 141 -0.07 3.96 5.87
C THR A 141 0.06 5.27 6.62
N VAL A 142 0.08 5.23 7.94
CA VAL A 142 0.30 6.43 8.76
C VAL A 142 1.79 6.56 9.05
N ASP A 143 2.36 7.72 8.79
CA ASP A 143 3.72 8.08 9.19
C ASP A 143 3.67 9.25 10.17
N ASP A 144 4.67 9.32 11.05
CA ASP A 144 4.87 10.43 11.99
C ASP A 144 5.65 11.56 11.33
N ILE A 145 5.34 12.79 11.70
CA ILE A 145 6.14 13.98 11.37
C ILE A 145 6.86 14.38 12.66
N VAL A 146 8.19 14.29 12.64
CA VAL A 146 9.03 14.51 13.81
C VAL A 146 9.98 15.68 13.53
N GLU A 147 10.10 16.57 14.50
CA GLU A 147 11.06 17.67 14.45
C GLU A 147 12.51 17.15 14.55
N VAL A 148 13.40 17.71 13.74
CA VAL A 148 14.82 17.38 13.72
C VAL A 148 15.54 18.40 14.60
N GLU A 149 15.97 17.97 15.78
CA GLU A 149 16.72 18.80 16.73
C GLU A 149 17.99 19.39 16.06
N GLY A 150 18.17 20.70 16.17
CA GLY A 150 19.34 21.42 15.67
C GLY A 150 19.21 22.04 14.26
N GLN A 151 18.04 21.92 13.61
CA GLN A 151 17.78 22.56 12.32
C GLN A 151 16.83 23.76 12.52
N GLN A 152 17.35 24.99 12.46
CA GLN A 152 16.49 26.17 12.42
C GLN A 152 15.68 26.19 11.11
N PRO A 153 14.44 26.71 11.14
CA PRO A 153 13.59 26.78 9.96
C PRO A 153 14.27 27.66 8.90
N ALA A 154 14.78 27.04 7.85
CA ALA A 154 15.19 27.78 6.67
C ALA A 154 13.94 28.39 6.02
N PRO A 155 13.95 29.68 5.63
CA PRO A 155 12.80 30.31 5.01
C PRO A 155 12.42 29.52 3.75
N VAL A 156 11.20 29.00 3.74
CA VAL A 156 10.63 28.30 2.59
C VAL A 156 10.35 29.38 1.55
N ALA A 157 11.27 29.57 0.61
CA ALA A 157 11.04 30.49 -0.50
C ALA A 157 9.73 30.06 -1.20
N PRO A 158 8.72 30.94 -1.31
CA PRO A 158 7.51 30.61 -2.05
C PRO A 158 7.91 30.29 -3.48
N ARG A 159 7.41 29.17 -4.01
CA ARG A 159 7.52 28.90 -5.44
C ARG A 159 6.62 29.90 -6.14
N THR A 160 7.22 30.91 -6.75
CA THR A 160 6.60 31.60 -7.87
C THR A 160 6.47 30.58 -8.99
N ASP A 161 5.29 29.98 -9.13
CA ASP A 161 4.87 29.34 -10.38
C ASP A 161 4.59 30.46 -11.41
N GLU A 162 5.60 31.27 -11.71
CA GLU A 162 5.53 32.26 -12.77
C GLU A 162 5.71 31.54 -14.10
N MET A 163 4.59 31.37 -14.79
CA MET A 163 4.55 31.14 -16.23
C MET A 163 5.51 32.11 -16.92
N GLU A 164 6.52 31.57 -17.60
CA GLU A 164 7.28 32.29 -18.63
C GLU A 164 6.31 32.92 -19.64
N LYS A 165 6.03 34.21 -19.48
CA LYS A 165 5.66 35.09 -20.58
C LYS A 165 6.82 36.03 -20.83
N GLY A 166 7.60 35.68 -21.85
CA GLY A 166 8.60 36.59 -22.38
C GLY A 166 7.97 37.90 -22.88
N LYS A 167 8.51 39.03 -22.43
CA LYS A 167 8.92 40.19 -23.25
C LYS A 167 9.23 41.40 -22.36
N GLY A 168 10.33 42.08 -22.68
CA GLY A 168 10.35 43.54 -22.66
C GLY A 168 11.35 44.19 -21.70
N LYS A 169 12.43 44.71 -22.28
CA LYS A 169 13.34 45.72 -21.71
C LYS A 169 12.58 46.91 -21.11
N GLY A 170 13.10 47.46 -20.02
CA GLY A 170 12.79 48.81 -19.55
C GLY A 170 13.75 49.23 -18.43
N ASN A 171 14.63 50.17 -18.76
CA ASN A 171 15.59 50.83 -17.87
C ASN A 171 14.87 51.96 -17.12
N GLY A 172 15.21 52.23 -15.86
CA GLY A 172 14.70 53.42 -15.16
C GLY A 172 15.07 53.49 -13.68
N ASP A 173 16.10 54.28 -13.37
CA ASP A 173 16.45 54.78 -12.04
C ASP A 173 15.34 55.64 -11.42
N SER A 174 15.07 55.47 -10.12
CA SER A 174 14.74 56.59 -9.24
C SER A 174 14.89 56.21 -7.77
N LYS A 175 15.87 56.85 -7.12
CA LYS A 175 16.04 56.96 -5.66
C LYS A 175 14.94 57.84 -5.08
N ALA A 176 13.96 57.26 -4.37
CA ALA A 176 13.12 57.98 -3.38
C ALA A 176 12.17 57.04 -2.60
N ASP A 177 12.62 55.88 -2.09
CA ASP A 177 11.73 54.96 -1.35
C ASP A 177 12.49 54.24 -0.22
N VAL A 178 13.02 55.02 0.75
CA VAL A 178 13.80 54.47 1.87
C VAL A 178 13.10 54.64 3.24
N GLU A 179 12.19 55.59 3.44
CA GLU A 179 11.60 55.83 4.78
C GLU A 179 10.20 55.26 5.00
N MET A 180 9.48 54.80 3.97
CA MET A 180 8.18 54.10 4.14
C MET A 180 8.31 52.57 4.20
N LYS A 181 9.53 52.03 4.10
CA LYS A 181 9.77 50.58 4.12
C LYS A 181 9.92 50.00 5.53
N GLU A 182 10.30 50.79 6.52
CA GLU A 182 10.58 50.23 7.86
C GLU A 182 9.28 49.86 8.60
N ALA A 183 8.24 50.67 8.52
CA ALA A 183 6.94 50.36 9.15
C ALA A 183 6.16 49.23 8.44
N GLU A 184 6.37 49.01 7.13
CA GLU A 184 5.78 47.88 6.41
C GLU A 184 6.57 46.58 6.65
N VAL A 185 7.84 46.68 7.06
CA VAL A 185 8.67 45.53 7.43
C VAL A 185 8.30 45.05 8.84
N ASP A 186 8.04 45.94 9.79
CA ASP A 186 7.60 45.55 11.14
C ASP A 186 6.20 44.90 11.13
N ALA A 187 5.24 45.45 10.35
CA ALA A 187 3.91 44.84 10.22
C ALA A 187 3.96 43.50 9.46
N LYS A 188 4.87 43.34 8.50
CA LYS A 188 5.14 42.04 7.85
C LYS A 188 5.90 41.08 8.74
N GLU A 189 6.69 41.53 9.70
CA GLU A 189 7.35 40.68 10.69
C GLU A 189 6.37 40.16 11.74
N GLU A 190 5.37 40.96 12.14
CA GLU A 190 4.30 40.52 13.04
C GLU A 190 3.29 39.57 12.36
N GLU A 191 2.86 39.82 11.11
CA GLU A 191 2.02 38.87 10.35
C GLU A 191 2.75 37.54 10.07
N LYS A 192 4.07 37.59 9.91
CA LYS A 192 4.92 36.42 9.67
C LYS A 192 5.18 35.61 10.95
N GLN A 193 5.08 36.23 12.12
CA GLN A 193 5.14 35.52 13.41
C GLN A 193 3.82 34.80 13.74
N GLU A 194 2.67 35.27 13.21
CA GLU A 194 1.39 34.57 13.37
C GLU A 194 1.23 33.37 12.40
N GLU A 195 1.82 33.43 11.20
CA GLU A 195 1.89 32.27 10.29
C GLU A 195 2.88 31.17 10.76
N GLU A 196 3.85 31.50 11.61
CA GLU A 196 4.86 30.54 12.13
C GLU A 196 4.29 29.49 13.11
N ASN A 197 3.03 29.64 13.53
CA ASN A 197 2.28 28.63 14.29
C ASN A 197 1.26 27.87 13.42
N GLU A 198 1.47 27.76 12.11
CA GLU A 198 0.75 26.76 11.31
C GLU A 198 1.18 25.37 11.79
N GLN A 199 0.40 24.88 12.75
CA GLN A 199 0.67 23.68 13.54
C GLN A 199 0.80 22.49 12.58
N VAL A 200 2.05 22.13 12.27
CA VAL A 200 2.35 21.06 11.32
C VAL A 200 1.66 19.80 11.82
N PRO A 201 0.90 19.08 10.98
CA PRO A 201 0.20 17.89 11.40
C PRO A 201 1.20 16.88 11.95
N GLU A 202 0.91 16.32 13.13
CA GLU A 202 1.80 15.34 13.77
C GLU A 202 1.94 14.04 12.95
N ALA A 203 0.95 13.73 12.10
CA ALA A 203 0.92 12.52 11.31
C ALA A 203 0.42 12.76 9.88
N GLN A 204 0.95 11.97 8.95
CA GLN A 204 0.59 12.02 7.54
C GLN A 204 0.21 10.63 7.03
N ILE A 205 -0.81 10.57 6.16
CA ILE A 205 -1.21 9.32 5.50
C ILE A 205 -0.56 9.25 4.12
N ARG A 206 0.24 8.20 3.88
CA ARG A 206 0.73 7.86 2.54
C ARG A 206 -0.01 6.66 1.97
N MET A 207 -0.26 6.69 0.66
CA MET A 207 -0.84 5.56 -0.06
C MET A 207 0.27 4.64 -0.57
N THR A 208 0.24 3.37 -0.17
CA THR A 208 1.21 2.35 -0.60
C THR A 208 0.52 1.28 -1.43
N SER A 209 1.07 0.95 -2.60
CA SER A 209 0.56 -0.14 -3.44
C SER A 209 0.68 -1.49 -2.75
N MET A 210 -0.33 -2.33 -2.93
CA MET A 210 -0.44 -3.67 -2.35
C MET A 210 -0.85 -4.68 -3.43
N VAL A 211 -0.32 -5.89 -3.31
CA VAL A 211 -0.78 -7.05 -4.09
C VAL A 211 -1.19 -8.17 -3.14
N GLU A 212 -2.32 -8.79 -3.45
CA GLU A 212 -2.82 -9.99 -2.81
C GLU A 212 -2.87 -11.13 -3.84
N ILE A 213 -2.19 -12.23 -3.56
CA ILE A 213 -2.16 -13.41 -4.42
C ILE A 213 -2.88 -14.53 -3.68
N ALA A 214 -4.05 -14.91 -4.18
CA ALA A 214 -4.81 -16.03 -3.66
C ALA A 214 -4.36 -17.32 -4.35
N VAL A 215 -3.97 -18.30 -3.55
CA VAL A 215 -3.58 -19.64 -3.99
C VAL A 215 -4.58 -20.64 -3.41
N SER A 216 -5.20 -21.46 -4.27
CA SER A 216 -6.12 -22.52 -3.85
C SER A 216 -5.74 -23.84 -4.50
N LEU A 217 -6.14 -24.96 -3.89
CA LEU A 217 -6.07 -26.26 -4.55
C LEU A 217 -7.05 -26.31 -5.73
N ARG A 218 -6.70 -27.09 -6.75
CA ARG A 218 -7.48 -27.27 -7.97
C ARG A 218 -8.50 -28.41 -7.85
#